data_AF-A0A6J8F396-F1
#
_entry.id   AF-A0A6J8F396-F1
#
_cell.length_a   1.000
_cell.length_b   1.000
_cell.length_c   1.000
_cell.angle_alpha   90.00
_cell.angle_beta   90.00
_cell.angle_gamma   90.00
#
_symmetry.space_group_name_H-M   'P 1'
#
loop_
_entity.id
_entity.type
_entity.pdbx_description
1 polymer ?
#
loop_
_entity_poly.entity_id
_entity_poly.type
_entity_poly.pdbx_seq_one_letter_code
_entity_poly.pdbx_strand_id
1 'polypeptide(L)'
;MYVLILLVFDIVHGQNLTVAKALYTDLINGYKKELMPMANFSEPLSIGLSIYLMSFNSFEEVDETLSVTSVVSLSWIDSSLKWDPAAYGNLTTLALDPVDIWLPPLFLLNGVKKLEPIGGDTKFHVTVDSNGEVNYSPGGVLDAKCPTDISKFPFDVQTCDLQFVPWGLTLQYVRLYPEFEHIQLQYFTSHSDWKIIDHSTYLLDIGGLGCIWANMKIKRQPLYYAVMTILPTLLFSLLNPLVFVLPVESGERVSLSITILLSYAIFLTLVSASIPTSSNPMCTLLTVMIAIIAISGLIVLGSIVSVRKKSFEIFIDIQLRDIFYNIRKSKVTRLKKMNELNTNISNDLDKETYRYAAGQSYTHIGYSTRYVGPANTLCLPNDPELSSISITSSWSLLFGTEYEKNEFAPDSADNNVPCAVCRNNHASSSIMIPGRHSCYSGWMQEYNGILASGHIGITASSYICMDTNPEYISSGEKNEDGHLFYVVGLKYGPLPCPSYHDNRRVNCVVCSKKINKN
;
A
#
# COMPACT_ATOMS: atom_id res chain seq x y z
N MET A 1 31.78 73.71 -30.68
CA MET A 1 30.62 73.58 -29.77
C MET A 1 31.00 72.54 -28.73
N TYR A 2 31.61 72.97 -27.62
CA TYR A 2 32.03 72.08 -26.53
C TYR A 2 30.91 72.05 -25.49
N VAL A 3 30.32 70.88 -25.29
CA VAL A 3 29.26 70.64 -24.30
C VAL A 3 29.91 70.52 -22.92
N LEU A 4 29.62 71.48 -22.05
CA LEU A 4 30.04 71.49 -20.65
C LEU A 4 29.14 70.50 -19.89
N ILE A 5 29.71 69.37 -19.46
CA ILE A 5 29.04 68.42 -18.57
C ILE A 5 29.10 69.00 -17.15
N LEU A 6 27.97 69.51 -16.66
CA LEU A 6 27.80 69.85 -15.25
C LEU A 6 27.69 68.55 -14.45
N LEU A 7 28.79 68.14 -13.82
CA LEU A 7 28.80 67.16 -12.75
C LEU A 7 28.12 67.80 -11.53
N VAL A 8 26.84 67.49 -11.34
CA VAL A 8 26.17 67.67 -10.05
C VAL A 8 26.78 66.63 -9.11
N PHE A 9 27.75 67.05 -8.31
CA PHE A 9 28.14 66.29 -7.13
C PHE A 9 27.01 66.42 -6.12
N ASP A 10 26.16 65.40 -6.02
CA ASP A 10 25.41 65.19 -4.79
C ASP A 10 26.45 64.98 -3.68
N ILE A 11 26.61 66.01 -2.85
CA ILE A 11 27.40 65.92 -1.61
C ILE A 11 26.63 64.96 -0.70
N VAL A 12 26.98 63.68 -0.75
CA VAL A 12 26.63 62.73 0.30
C VAL A 12 27.25 63.26 1.58
N HIS A 13 26.42 63.88 2.42
CA HIS A 13 26.81 64.30 3.76
C HIS A 13 27.08 63.03 4.57
N GLY A 14 28.35 62.62 4.64
CA GLY A 14 28.79 61.58 5.55
C GLY A 14 28.42 62.00 6.97
N GLN A 15 27.47 61.29 7.58
CA GLN A 15 27.06 61.54 8.95
C GLN A 15 28.27 61.36 9.87
N ASN A 16 28.57 62.38 10.67
CA ASN A 16 29.78 62.41 11.49
C ASN A 16 29.57 61.56 12.76
N LEU A 17 30.36 60.49 12.93
CA LEU A 17 30.24 59.53 14.05
C LEU A 17 30.20 60.20 15.44
N THR A 18 30.91 61.32 15.61
CA THR A 18 30.93 62.09 16.85
C THR A 18 29.57 62.68 17.18
N VAL A 19 28.82 63.13 16.17
CA VAL A 19 27.47 63.70 16.33
C VAL A 19 26.47 62.61 16.69
N ALA A 20 26.54 61.45 16.03
CA ALA A 20 25.69 60.31 16.37
C ALA A 20 25.92 59.80 17.81
N LYS A 21 27.18 59.77 18.26
CA LYS A 21 27.52 59.40 19.66
C LYS A 21 26.99 60.40 20.68
N ALA A 22 27.06 61.69 20.39
CA ALA A 22 26.52 62.73 21.24
C ALA A 22 24.99 62.58 21.35
N LEU A 23 24.29 62.48 20.21
CA LEU A 23 22.84 62.27 20.17
C LEU A 23 22.43 61.02 20.95
N TYR A 24 23.11 59.88 20.72
CA TYR A 24 22.85 58.65 21.46
C TYR A 24 22.95 58.86 22.97
N THR A 25 24.00 59.52 23.44
CA THR A 25 24.21 59.77 24.87
C THR A 25 23.11 60.67 25.43
N ASP A 26 22.72 61.71 24.70
CA ASP A 26 21.69 62.66 25.12
C ASP A 26 20.30 61.99 25.22
N LEU A 27 19.98 61.10 24.28
CA LEU A 27 18.69 60.38 24.27
C LEU A 27 18.59 59.32 25.37
N ILE A 28 19.67 58.57 25.62
CA ILE A 28 19.65 57.46 26.58
C ILE A 28 19.84 57.95 28.03
N ASN A 29 20.51 59.08 28.23
CA ASN A 29 20.77 59.59 29.57
C ASN A 29 19.47 60.06 30.26
N GLY A 30 18.98 59.27 31.21
CA GLY A 30 17.72 59.51 31.91
C GLY A 30 16.52 58.74 31.33
N TYR A 31 16.69 58.05 30.20
CA TYR A 31 15.69 57.15 29.66
C TYR A 31 15.47 55.96 30.59
N LYS A 32 14.21 55.61 30.85
CA LYS A 32 13.81 54.49 31.71
C LYS A 32 12.98 53.51 30.90
N LYS A 33 13.63 52.46 30.39
CA LYS A 33 12.99 51.45 29.53
C LYS A 33 11.93 50.60 30.21
N GLU A 34 11.86 50.62 31.54
CA GLU A 34 10.80 49.95 32.30
C GLU A 34 9.47 50.73 32.26
N LEU A 35 9.51 52.00 31.84
CA LEU A 35 8.33 52.85 31.70
C LEU A 35 7.87 52.88 30.25
N MET A 36 6.56 52.80 30.04
CA MET A 36 5.98 52.96 28.70
C MET A 36 6.21 54.38 28.18
N PRO A 37 6.55 54.54 26.89
CA PRO A 37 6.97 55.82 26.32
C PRO A 37 5.77 56.72 25.95
N MET A 38 4.92 57.04 26.93
CA MET A 38 3.72 57.83 26.73
C MET A 38 3.94 59.28 27.18
N ALA A 39 3.57 60.24 26.33
CA ALA A 39 3.55 61.66 26.69
C ALA A 39 2.48 61.96 27.76
N ASN A 40 1.35 61.24 27.70
CA ASN A 40 0.24 61.36 28.64
C ASN A 40 -0.30 59.96 28.97
N PHE A 41 -0.29 59.58 30.25
CA PHE A 41 -0.80 58.29 30.73
C PHE A 41 -2.34 58.16 30.66
N SER A 42 -3.04 59.20 30.20
CA SER A 42 -4.50 59.17 29.99
C SER A 42 -4.91 58.57 28.64
N GLU A 43 -3.98 58.45 27.69
CA GLU A 43 -4.23 57.92 26.35
C GLU A 43 -3.37 56.66 26.11
N PRO A 44 -3.94 55.61 25.47
CA PRO A 44 -3.18 54.39 25.18
C PRO A 44 -2.16 54.63 24.07
N LEU A 45 -1.01 53.97 24.19
CA LEU A 45 0.00 53.94 23.13
C LEU A 45 -0.54 53.15 21.92
N SER A 46 -0.55 53.79 20.76
CA SER A 46 -0.97 53.16 19.51
C SER A 46 0.26 52.57 18.81
N ILE A 47 0.18 51.29 18.45
CA ILE A 47 1.27 50.56 17.80
C ILE A 47 0.78 49.97 16.49
N GLY A 48 1.39 50.41 15.39
CA GLY A 48 1.18 49.86 14.06
C GLY A 48 1.90 48.53 13.93
N LEU A 49 1.22 47.55 13.33
CA LEU A 49 1.80 46.22 13.07
C LEU A 49 1.65 45.88 11.59
N SER A 50 2.78 45.51 10.99
CA SER A 50 2.92 45.05 9.61
C SER A 50 3.55 43.67 9.58
N ILE A 51 3.04 42.76 8.74
CA ILE A 51 3.52 41.38 8.67
C ILE A 51 4.04 41.12 7.26
N TYR A 52 5.31 40.76 7.16
CA TYR A 52 5.97 40.39 5.91
C TYR A 52 6.30 38.92 5.92
N LEU A 53 5.64 38.15 5.06
CA LEU A 53 5.90 36.72 4.93
C LEU A 53 7.09 36.51 3.98
N MET A 54 8.14 35.86 4.46
CA MET A 54 9.36 35.60 3.69
C MET A 54 9.31 34.22 3.02
N SER A 55 8.93 33.19 3.79
CA SER A 55 8.79 31.83 3.29
C SER A 55 7.75 31.05 4.07
N PHE A 56 7.12 30.10 3.38
CA PHE A 56 6.37 29.03 4.01
C PHE A 56 7.33 27.86 4.20
N ASN A 57 7.51 27.40 5.44
CA ASN A 57 8.52 26.37 5.75
C ASN A 57 7.89 24.98 5.74
N SER A 58 6.83 24.78 6.50
CA SER A 58 6.10 23.52 6.56
C SER A 58 4.68 23.70 7.11
N PHE A 59 3.81 22.74 6.80
CA PHE A 59 2.56 22.54 7.51
C PHE A 59 2.46 21.07 7.85
N GLU A 60 2.62 20.76 9.13
CA GLU A 60 2.59 19.40 9.66
C GLU A 60 1.15 19.09 10.08
N GLU A 61 0.45 18.28 9.29
CA GLU A 61 -0.98 18.04 9.51
C GLU A 61 -1.22 17.21 10.77
N VAL A 62 -0.34 16.25 11.07
CA VAL A 62 -0.45 15.37 12.25
C VAL A 62 -0.34 16.17 13.55
N ASP A 63 0.61 17.12 13.60
CA ASP A 63 0.84 17.98 14.75
C ASP A 63 0.01 19.28 14.70
N GLU A 64 -0.71 19.50 13.60
CA GLU A 64 -1.49 20.70 13.26
C GLU A 64 -0.68 21.99 13.46
N THR A 65 0.56 21.97 12.96
CA THR A 65 1.54 23.04 13.16
C THR A 65 1.89 23.69 11.82
N LEU A 66 1.69 25.00 11.74
CA LEU A 66 2.15 25.84 10.65
C LEU A 66 3.49 26.47 11.02
N SER A 67 4.52 26.25 10.20
CA SER A 67 5.82 26.91 10.33
C SER A 67 6.05 27.86 9.17
N VAL A 68 6.26 29.15 9.47
CA VAL A 68 6.56 30.19 8.48
C VAL A 68 7.70 31.08 8.93
N THR A 69 8.47 31.58 7.97
CA THR A 69 9.46 32.63 8.25
C THR A 69 8.81 33.98 7.95
N SER A 70 8.74 34.83 8.96
CA SER A 70 8.09 36.14 8.86
C SER A 70 8.93 37.22 9.52
N VAL A 71 8.84 38.43 8.99
CA VAL A 71 9.26 39.66 9.66
C VAL A 71 8.01 40.36 10.16
N VAL A 72 7.97 40.67 11.46
CA VAL A 72 6.88 41.41 12.08
C VAL A 72 7.42 42.80 12.37
N SER A 73 6.89 43.81 11.71
CA SER A 73 7.30 45.21 11.86
C SER A 73 6.34 45.94 12.78
N LEU A 74 6.90 46.65 13.75
CA LEU A 74 6.18 47.47 14.71
C LEU A 74 6.60 48.92 14.56
N SER A 75 5.62 49.82 14.49
CA SER A 75 5.81 51.27 14.50
C SER A 75 5.05 51.90 15.66
N TRP A 76 5.72 52.70 16.47
CA TRP A 76 5.10 53.51 17.53
C TRP A 76 5.87 54.81 17.73
N ILE A 77 5.26 55.77 18.43
CA ILE A 77 5.92 57.04 18.76
C ILE A 77 6.37 57.01 20.22
N ASP A 78 7.67 57.19 20.45
CA ASP A 78 8.25 57.41 21.77
C ASP A 78 8.48 58.91 22.01
N SER A 79 7.77 59.48 22.98
CA SER A 79 7.88 60.91 23.29
C SER A 79 9.23 61.33 23.87
N SER A 80 9.98 60.38 24.42
CA SER A 80 11.28 60.63 25.07
C SER A 80 12.44 60.57 24.08
N LEU A 81 12.22 60.02 22.88
CA LEU A 81 13.25 59.83 21.85
C LEU A 81 13.13 60.84 20.69
N LYS A 82 12.85 62.11 21.01
CA LYS A 82 12.73 63.19 20.03
C LYS A 82 13.94 64.13 20.09
N TRP A 83 14.39 64.60 18.93
CA TRP A 83 15.45 65.60 18.85
C TRP A 83 15.24 66.55 17.68
N ASP A 84 15.90 67.71 17.71
CA ASP A 84 15.95 68.65 16.59
C ASP A 84 17.12 68.25 15.65
N PRO A 85 16.85 67.85 14.39
CA PRO A 85 17.90 67.50 13.43
C PRO A 85 18.92 68.63 13.25
N ALA A 86 18.51 69.90 13.33
CA ALA A 86 19.40 71.04 13.12
C ALA A 86 20.51 71.12 14.18
N ALA A 87 20.25 70.65 15.40
CA ALA A 87 21.23 70.59 16.48
C ALA A 87 22.27 69.47 16.29
N TYR A 88 21.94 68.44 15.52
CA TYR A 88 22.76 67.24 15.32
C TYR A 88 23.14 67.04 13.84
N GLY A 89 23.48 68.12 13.14
CA GLY A 89 24.02 68.05 11.78
C GLY A 89 23.04 67.50 10.74
N ASN A 90 21.75 67.80 10.88
CA ASN A 90 20.64 67.29 10.07
C ASN A 90 20.50 65.76 10.11
N LEU A 91 20.91 65.13 11.21
CA LEU A 91 20.68 63.72 11.45
C LEU A 91 19.18 63.49 11.72
N THR A 92 18.48 62.84 10.79
CA THR A 92 17.03 62.60 10.89
C THR A 92 16.67 61.24 11.46
N THR A 93 17.59 60.28 11.40
CA THR A 93 17.37 58.87 11.78
C THR A 93 18.58 58.34 12.55
N LEU A 94 18.34 57.56 13.60
CA LEU A 94 19.40 56.91 14.40
C LEU A 94 19.04 55.45 14.65
N ALA A 95 20.01 54.55 14.43
CA ALA A 95 19.86 53.14 14.80
C ALA A 95 20.32 52.90 16.24
N LEU A 96 19.51 52.21 17.03
CA LEU A 96 19.74 51.88 18.44
C LEU A 96 19.77 50.35 18.66
N ASP A 97 20.38 49.90 19.75
CA ASP A 97 20.26 48.52 20.22
C ASP A 97 18.91 48.36 20.95
N PRO A 98 18.13 47.31 20.66
CA PRO A 98 16.85 47.03 21.33
C PRO A 98 16.93 46.97 22.86
N VAL A 99 18.11 46.69 23.43
CA VAL A 99 18.30 46.57 24.89
C VAL A 99 18.24 47.92 25.63
N ASP A 100 18.46 49.02 24.92
CA ASP A 100 18.59 50.36 25.50
C ASP A 100 17.25 51.12 25.61
N ILE A 101 16.22 50.66 24.90
CA ILE A 101 14.91 51.34 24.83
C ILE A 101 13.75 50.43 25.28
N TRP A 102 12.57 51.01 25.52
CA TRP A 102 11.36 50.24 25.75
C TRP A 102 10.91 49.56 24.45
N LEU A 103 10.53 48.29 24.54
CA LEU A 103 9.96 47.53 23.42
C LEU A 103 8.59 46.99 23.81
N PRO A 104 7.60 47.04 22.91
CA PRO A 104 6.30 46.47 23.17
C PRO A 104 6.40 44.93 23.26
N PRO A 105 5.87 44.31 24.33
CA PRO A 105 5.90 42.87 24.50
C PRO A 105 4.89 42.20 23.56
N LEU A 106 5.30 41.82 22.35
CA LEU A 106 4.45 41.15 21.37
C LEU A 106 4.65 39.63 21.38
N PHE A 107 3.57 38.87 21.47
CA PHE A 107 3.60 37.41 21.54
C PHE A 107 2.75 36.78 20.43
N LEU A 108 3.12 35.56 20.05
CA LEU A 108 2.29 34.68 19.24
C LEU A 108 1.42 33.81 20.17
N LEU A 109 0.14 34.15 20.28
CA LEU A 109 -0.80 33.53 21.23
C LEU A 109 -1.00 32.04 20.97
N ASN A 110 -1.10 31.66 19.70
CA ASN A 110 -1.23 30.26 19.27
C ASN A 110 0.13 29.62 18.95
N GLY A 111 1.23 30.10 19.52
CA GLY A 111 2.56 29.50 19.33
C GLY A 111 2.70 28.12 19.98
N VAL A 112 3.36 27.15 19.32
CA VAL A 112 3.44 25.75 19.77
C VAL A 112 4.67 25.40 20.61
N LYS A 113 5.75 26.19 20.56
CA LYS A 113 7.02 25.89 21.26
C LYS A 113 7.07 26.48 22.67
N LYS A 114 7.26 27.79 22.77
CA LYS A 114 7.44 28.53 24.00
C LYS A 114 6.75 29.88 23.87
N LEU A 115 6.07 30.29 24.93
CA LEU A 115 5.48 31.63 25.00
C LEU A 115 6.60 32.62 25.31
N GLU A 116 7.16 33.22 24.27
CA GLU A 116 8.21 34.23 24.35
C GLU A 116 7.93 35.42 23.42
N PRO A 117 8.45 36.61 23.73
CA PRO A 117 8.28 37.77 22.87
C PRO A 117 8.89 37.51 21.49
N ILE A 118 8.21 38.00 20.45
CA ILE A 118 8.70 37.97 19.07
C ILE A 118 9.98 38.79 19.00
N GLY A 119 11.03 38.19 18.43
CA GLY A 119 12.38 38.76 18.41
C GLY A 119 13.33 38.14 19.44
N GLY A 120 12.81 37.43 20.46
CA GLY A 120 13.60 36.63 21.40
C GLY A 120 14.87 37.31 21.91
N ASP A 121 16.00 36.59 21.89
CA ASP A 121 17.34 37.10 22.21
C ASP A 121 18.06 37.75 21.01
N THR A 122 17.44 37.74 19.83
CA THR A 122 18.04 38.27 18.61
C THR A 122 18.01 39.80 18.59
N LYS A 123 19.20 40.40 18.50
CA LYS A 123 19.41 41.85 18.48
C LYS A 123 19.10 42.45 17.11
N PHE A 124 17.82 42.56 16.76
CA PHE A 124 17.41 43.35 15.60
C PHE A 124 17.56 44.84 15.95
N HIS A 125 18.30 45.59 15.13
CA HIS A 125 18.44 47.03 15.33
C HIS A 125 17.09 47.72 15.24
N VAL A 126 16.88 48.69 16.13
CA VAL A 126 15.72 49.57 16.11
C VAL A 126 16.12 50.84 15.40
N THR A 127 15.28 51.37 14.52
CA THR A 127 15.51 52.69 13.91
C THR A 127 14.56 53.67 14.57
N VAL A 128 15.10 54.82 14.99
CA VAL A 128 14.32 55.92 15.53
C VAL A 128 14.47 57.12 14.61
N ASP A 129 13.36 57.78 14.31
CA ASP A 129 13.32 59.01 13.54
C ASP A 129 13.23 60.23 14.47
N SER A 130 13.69 61.38 14.01
CA SER A 130 13.78 62.62 14.81
C SER A 130 12.45 63.10 15.42
N ASN A 131 11.33 62.69 14.83
CA ASN A 131 9.97 62.94 15.32
C ASN A 131 9.58 62.04 16.50
N GLY A 132 10.41 61.07 16.88
CA GLY A 132 10.19 60.05 17.90
C GLY A 132 9.54 58.77 17.39
N GLU A 133 9.35 58.61 16.08
CA GLU A 133 8.83 57.36 15.50
C GLU A 133 9.89 56.26 15.60
N VAL A 134 9.50 55.13 16.14
CA VAL A 134 10.35 53.97 16.40
C VAL A 134 9.87 52.83 15.54
N ASN A 135 10.78 52.31 14.71
CA ASN A 135 10.56 51.17 13.83
C ASN A 135 11.39 49.97 14.29
N TYR A 136 10.71 48.91 14.70
CA TYR A 136 11.32 47.65 15.14
C TYR A 136 10.76 46.48 14.33
N SER A 137 11.60 45.78 13.57
CA SER A 137 11.18 44.72 12.65
C SER A 137 11.85 43.38 12.95
N PRO A 138 11.53 42.70 14.06
CA PRO A 138 12.05 41.36 14.34
C PRO A 138 11.61 40.35 13.28
N GLY A 139 12.58 39.59 12.79
CA GLY A 139 12.37 38.45 11.89
C GLY A 139 12.55 37.12 12.60
N GLY A 140 11.87 36.08 12.15
CA GLY A 140 12.08 34.74 12.70
C GLY A 140 11.15 33.69 12.12
N VAL A 141 11.33 32.47 12.63
CA VAL A 141 10.42 31.36 12.36
C VAL A 141 9.28 31.43 13.38
N LEU A 142 8.05 31.52 12.87
CA LEU A 142 6.83 31.47 13.67
C LEU A 142 6.19 30.10 13.49
N ASP A 143 6.11 29.36 14.59
CA ASP A 143 5.43 28.06 14.65
C ASP A 143 4.11 28.22 15.39
N ALA A 144 3.01 28.13 14.66
CA ALA A 144 1.66 28.37 15.15
C ALA A 144 0.78 27.12 15.05
N LYS A 145 -0.06 26.90 16.05
CA LYS A 145 -1.11 25.89 16.01
C LYS A 145 -2.17 26.33 15.00
N CYS A 146 -2.45 25.47 14.03
CA CYS A 146 -3.46 25.69 13.00
C CYS A 146 -4.33 24.42 12.85
N PRO A 147 -5.58 24.44 13.34
CA PRO A 147 -6.49 23.31 13.22
C PRO A 147 -6.67 22.86 11.75
N THR A 148 -6.64 21.54 11.53
CA THR A 148 -6.71 20.96 10.19
C THR A 148 -8.13 20.52 9.83
N ASP A 149 -8.58 20.78 8.59
CA ASP A 149 -9.76 20.15 7.99
C ASP A 149 -9.34 19.20 6.88
N ILE A 150 -9.32 17.90 7.20
CA ILE A 150 -8.92 16.82 6.29
C ILE A 150 -10.10 16.18 5.54
N SER A 151 -11.31 16.74 5.62
CA SER A 151 -12.52 16.14 5.04
C SER A 151 -12.38 15.84 3.54
N LYS A 152 -11.72 16.74 2.80
CA LYS A 152 -11.54 16.71 1.35
C LYS A 152 -10.11 16.38 0.90
N PHE A 153 -9.28 15.82 1.78
CA PHE A 153 -7.92 15.43 1.43
C PHE A 153 -7.87 14.54 0.17
N PRO A 154 -6.92 14.75 -0.78
CA PRO A 154 -5.85 15.75 -0.83
C PRO A 154 -6.21 17.06 -1.56
N PHE A 155 -7.51 17.31 -1.80
CA PHE A 155 -8.02 18.50 -2.48
C PHE A 155 -8.52 19.55 -1.48
N ASP A 156 -7.84 19.62 -0.34
CA ASP A 156 -8.17 20.43 0.82
C ASP A 156 -7.64 21.87 0.73
N VAL A 157 -8.31 22.74 1.46
CA VAL A 157 -7.91 24.13 1.72
C VAL A 157 -7.89 24.31 3.22
N GLN A 158 -6.77 24.75 3.76
CA GLN A 158 -6.60 25.01 5.18
C GLN A 158 -6.66 26.51 5.42
N THR A 159 -7.21 26.89 6.57
CA THR A 159 -7.29 28.29 7.02
C THR A 159 -6.52 28.38 8.32
N CYS A 160 -5.35 29.01 8.27
CA CYS A 160 -4.48 29.19 9.41
C CYS A 160 -4.41 30.67 9.77
N ASP A 161 -4.27 30.97 11.06
CA ASP A 161 -4.09 32.32 11.55
C ASP A 161 -2.86 32.41 12.46
N LEU A 162 -2.14 33.52 12.35
CA LEU A 162 -1.10 33.91 13.32
C LEU A 162 -1.72 34.97 14.24
N GLN A 163 -1.75 34.68 15.54
CA GLN A 163 -2.44 35.52 16.52
C GLN A 163 -1.43 36.35 17.33
N PHE A 164 -1.33 37.64 17.03
CA PHE A 164 -0.41 38.56 17.69
C PHE A 164 -1.11 39.30 18.83
N VAL A 165 -0.50 39.30 20.02
CA VAL A 165 -1.07 39.93 21.22
C VAL A 165 -0.02 40.69 22.02
N PRO A 166 -0.33 41.90 22.53
CA PRO A 166 0.54 42.62 23.45
C PRO A 166 0.34 42.08 24.88
N TRP A 167 0.97 40.94 25.19
CA TRP A 167 0.65 40.17 26.39
C TRP A 167 0.88 40.99 27.69
N GLY A 168 -0.10 40.95 28.58
CA GLY A 168 -0.06 41.69 29.85
C GLY A 168 -0.45 43.17 29.76
N LEU A 169 -0.72 43.70 28.56
CA LEU A 169 -1.14 45.09 28.34
C LEU A 169 -2.57 45.13 27.79
N THR A 170 -3.48 45.73 28.56
CA THR A 170 -4.89 45.92 28.14
C THR A 170 -5.04 47.05 27.13
N LEU A 171 -6.21 47.13 26.50
CA LEU A 171 -6.60 48.22 25.57
C LEU A 171 -6.53 49.64 26.16
N GLN A 172 -6.41 49.77 27.49
CA GLN A 172 -6.21 51.05 28.18
C GLN A 172 -4.76 51.54 28.10
N TYR A 173 -3.80 50.62 27.92
CA TYR A 173 -2.38 50.94 27.85
C TYR A 173 -1.87 50.87 26.41
N VAL A 174 -2.25 49.85 25.65
CA VAL A 174 -1.77 49.64 24.28
C VAL A 174 -2.92 49.30 23.34
N ARG A 175 -2.94 49.96 22.18
CA ARG A 175 -3.82 49.63 21.06
C ARG A 175 -2.99 49.21 19.85
N LEU A 176 -3.08 47.93 19.50
CA LEU A 176 -2.55 47.47 18.22
C LEU A 176 -3.49 47.88 17.09
N TYR A 177 -2.94 48.24 15.93
CA TYR A 177 -3.69 48.37 14.69
C TYR A 177 -2.88 47.80 13.52
N PRO A 178 -3.52 47.11 12.58
CA PRO A 178 -2.84 46.64 11.38
C PRO A 178 -2.55 47.86 10.47
N GLU A 179 -1.31 48.02 10.02
CA GLU A 179 -0.97 49.08 9.04
C GLU A 179 -1.52 48.77 7.64
N PHE A 180 -1.71 47.49 7.34
CA PHE A 180 -2.29 46.99 6.10
C PHE A 180 -3.38 45.96 6.39
N GLU A 181 -4.39 45.87 5.53
CA GLU A 181 -5.46 44.84 5.61
C GLU A 181 -5.03 43.45 5.10
N HIS A 182 -3.81 43.35 4.57
CA HIS A 182 -3.25 42.10 4.05
C HIS A 182 -1.80 41.89 4.51
N ILE A 183 -1.43 40.61 4.62
CA ILE A 183 -0.05 40.17 4.83
C ILE A 183 0.79 40.55 3.60
N GLN A 184 1.95 41.16 3.82
CA GLN A 184 2.83 41.60 2.75
C GLN A 184 3.63 40.40 2.19
N LEU A 185 3.44 40.12 0.90
CA LEU A 185 4.07 38.99 0.19
C LEU A 185 5.20 39.44 -0.77
N GLN A 186 5.66 40.68 -0.70
CA GLN A 186 6.65 41.24 -1.64
C GLN A 186 8.00 40.51 -1.64
N TYR A 187 8.36 39.87 -0.53
CA TYR A 187 9.58 39.08 -0.37
C TYR A 187 9.30 37.57 -0.28
N PHE A 188 8.06 37.15 -0.55
CA PHE A 188 7.63 35.77 -0.36
C PHE A 188 8.20 34.84 -1.43
N THR A 189 8.80 33.74 -1.00
CA THR A 189 9.17 32.62 -1.88
C THR A 189 8.10 31.54 -1.85
N SER A 190 7.60 31.14 -3.03
CA SER A 190 6.56 30.11 -3.16
C SER A 190 7.02 28.72 -2.70
N HIS A 191 6.12 27.98 -2.05
CA HIS A 191 6.34 26.60 -1.62
C HIS A 191 5.88 25.58 -2.68
N SER A 192 6.49 24.38 -2.71
CA SER A 192 6.16 23.34 -3.69
C SER A 192 4.81 22.67 -3.42
N ASP A 193 4.45 22.51 -2.15
CA ASP A 193 3.32 21.66 -1.75
C ASP A 193 2.05 22.46 -1.44
N TRP A 194 2.21 23.75 -1.16
CA TRP A 194 1.15 24.63 -0.67
C TRP A 194 1.16 25.96 -1.40
N LYS A 195 -0.03 26.41 -1.81
CA LYS A 195 -0.24 27.72 -2.43
C LYS A 195 -1.11 28.59 -1.55
N ILE A 196 -0.63 29.78 -1.21
CA ILE A 196 -1.46 30.81 -0.55
C ILE A 196 -2.47 31.32 -1.59
N ILE A 197 -3.76 31.21 -1.29
CA ILE A 197 -4.86 31.63 -2.17
C ILE A 197 -5.56 32.90 -1.68
N ASP A 198 -5.49 33.17 -0.37
CA ASP A 198 -6.13 34.31 0.29
C ASP A 198 -5.35 34.64 1.56
N HIS A 199 -5.28 35.92 1.90
CA HIS A 199 -4.56 36.40 3.08
C HIS A 199 -5.11 37.75 3.52
N SER A 200 -5.29 37.93 4.83
CA SER A 200 -5.86 39.14 5.40
C SER A 200 -5.37 39.34 6.84
N THR A 201 -5.31 40.60 7.27
CA THR A 201 -4.98 41.01 8.62
C THR A 201 -6.14 41.83 9.19
N TYR A 202 -6.60 41.47 10.38
CA TYR A 202 -7.69 42.20 11.04
C TYR A 202 -7.50 42.26 12.55
N LEU A 203 -8.11 43.26 13.15
CA LEU A 203 -8.13 43.46 14.59
C LEU A 203 -9.26 42.63 15.22
N LEU A 204 -8.97 41.98 16.35
CA LEU A 204 -9.95 41.29 17.18
C LEU A 204 -9.76 41.68 18.66
N ASP A 205 -10.85 41.98 19.34
CA ASP A 205 -10.84 42.19 20.80
C ASP A 205 -11.17 40.88 21.52
N ILE A 206 -10.21 40.38 22.31
CA ILE A 206 -10.37 39.18 23.13
C ILE A 206 -10.32 39.60 24.60
N GLY A 207 -11.49 39.88 25.17
CA GLY A 207 -11.62 40.16 26.61
C GLY A 207 -10.89 41.42 27.08
N GLY A 208 -10.82 42.46 26.23
CA GLY A 208 -10.14 43.72 26.54
C GLY A 208 -8.67 43.77 26.11
N LEU A 209 -8.23 42.80 25.30
CA LEU A 209 -6.92 42.76 24.65
C LEU A 209 -7.12 42.98 23.14
N GLY A 210 -6.44 43.99 22.58
CA GLY A 210 -6.43 44.23 21.14
C GLY A 210 -5.43 43.30 20.46
N CYS A 211 -5.92 42.26 19.80
CA CYS A 211 -5.14 41.27 19.09
C CYS A 211 -5.19 41.51 17.58
N ILE A 212 -4.11 41.21 16.86
CA ILE A 212 -4.11 41.20 15.40
C ILE A 212 -4.02 39.75 14.93
N TRP A 213 -4.98 39.35 14.11
CA TRP A 213 -5.02 38.03 13.49
C TRP A 213 -4.61 38.15 12.03
N ALA A 214 -3.57 37.41 11.65
CA ALA A 214 -3.12 37.30 10.28
C ALA A 214 -3.60 35.98 9.69
N ASN A 215 -4.71 36.03 8.97
CA ASN A 215 -5.32 34.88 8.34
C ASN A 215 -4.66 34.57 6.99
N MET A 216 -4.41 33.29 6.75
CA MET A 216 -3.90 32.75 5.50
C MET A 216 -4.70 31.51 5.11
N LYS A 217 -5.27 31.53 3.89
CA LYS A 217 -5.82 30.32 3.29
C LYS A 217 -4.79 29.70 2.37
N ILE A 218 -4.46 28.44 2.64
CA ILE A 218 -3.48 27.67 1.89
C ILE A 218 -4.18 26.50 1.20
N LYS A 219 -3.82 26.25 -0.05
CA LYS A 219 -4.36 25.17 -0.88
C LYS A 219 -3.26 24.17 -1.22
N ARG A 220 -3.53 22.88 -1.01
CA ARG A 220 -2.59 21.79 -1.30
C ARG A 220 -2.41 21.58 -2.80
N GLN A 221 -1.21 21.19 -3.21
CA GLN A 221 -0.92 20.64 -4.55
C GLN A 221 -1.20 19.12 -4.56
N PRO A 222 -2.26 18.64 -5.23
CA PRO A 222 -2.78 17.29 -5.02
C PRO A 222 -2.07 16.20 -5.85
N LEU A 223 -1.24 16.58 -6.83
CA LEU A 223 -0.76 15.65 -7.87
C LEU A 223 0.02 14.45 -7.29
N TYR A 224 0.89 14.72 -6.31
CA TYR A 224 1.67 13.68 -5.65
C TYR A 224 0.75 12.62 -4.99
N TYR A 225 -0.22 13.08 -4.19
CA TYR A 225 -1.18 12.20 -3.51
C TYR A 225 -2.15 11.52 -4.47
N ALA A 226 -2.49 12.16 -5.60
CA ALA A 226 -3.31 11.53 -6.63
C ALA A 226 -2.60 10.30 -7.24
N VAL A 227 -1.30 10.42 -7.54
CA VAL A 227 -0.51 9.33 -8.10
C VAL A 227 -0.13 8.27 -7.06
N MET A 228 0.24 8.69 -5.85
CA MET A 228 0.74 7.77 -4.81
C MET A 228 -0.34 7.15 -3.93
N THR A 229 -1.51 7.81 -3.80
CA THR A 229 -2.58 7.34 -2.90
C THR A 229 -3.85 6.95 -3.64
N ILE A 230 -4.34 7.80 -4.55
CA ILE A 230 -5.61 7.57 -5.25
C ILE A 230 -5.47 6.47 -6.29
N LEU A 231 -4.42 6.50 -7.12
CA LEU A 231 -4.20 5.50 -8.16
C LEU A 231 -4.08 4.06 -7.61
N PRO A 232 -3.26 3.76 -6.58
CA PRO A 232 -3.25 2.43 -5.98
C PRO A 232 -4.62 2.00 -5.43
N THR A 233 -5.36 2.90 -4.76
CA THR A 233 -6.71 2.62 -4.26
C THR A 233 -7.66 2.19 -5.39
N LEU A 234 -7.60 2.86 -6.54
CA LEU A 234 -8.38 2.50 -7.73
C LEU A 234 -7.97 1.13 -8.30
N LEU A 235 -6.67 0.84 -8.34
CA LEU A 235 -6.16 -0.46 -8.79
C LEU A 235 -6.63 -1.60 -7.88
N PHE A 236 -6.58 -1.43 -6.55
CA PHE A 236 -7.12 -2.42 -5.62
C PHE A 236 -8.62 -2.63 -5.79
N SER A 237 -9.38 -1.55 -5.99
CA SER A 237 -10.82 -1.62 -6.26
C SER A 237 -11.11 -2.42 -7.54
N LEU A 238 -10.29 -2.29 -8.59
CA LEU A 238 -10.42 -3.05 -9.83
C LEU A 238 -10.00 -4.52 -9.69
N LEU A 239 -8.95 -4.81 -8.93
CA LEU A 239 -8.45 -6.18 -8.72
C LEU A 239 -9.38 -7.05 -7.88
N ASN A 240 -10.08 -6.45 -6.91
CA ASN A 240 -11.00 -7.14 -6.00
C ASN A 240 -12.04 -8.04 -6.70
N PRO A 241 -12.86 -7.56 -7.65
CA PRO A 241 -13.86 -8.40 -8.33
C PRO A 241 -13.25 -9.44 -9.30
N LEU A 242 -12.02 -9.25 -9.79
CA LEU A 242 -11.37 -10.18 -10.72
C LEU A 242 -11.11 -11.56 -10.10
N VAL A 243 -11.11 -11.67 -8.76
CA VAL A 243 -11.06 -12.94 -8.04
C VAL A 243 -12.18 -13.90 -8.49
N PHE A 244 -13.36 -13.39 -8.86
CA PHE A 244 -14.48 -14.23 -9.32
C PHE A 244 -14.35 -14.68 -10.78
N VAL A 245 -13.53 -13.99 -11.57
CA VAL A 245 -13.21 -14.37 -12.95
C VAL A 245 -12.25 -15.55 -12.98
N LEU A 246 -11.39 -15.68 -11.95
CA LEU A 246 -10.43 -16.78 -11.87
C LEU A 246 -11.16 -18.13 -11.64
N PRO A 247 -10.89 -19.16 -12.47
CA PRO A 247 -11.49 -20.48 -12.30
C PRO A 247 -11.04 -21.12 -10.98
N VAL A 248 -11.97 -21.81 -10.32
CA VAL A 248 -11.73 -22.46 -9.02
C VAL A 248 -10.69 -23.59 -9.13
N GLU A 249 -10.55 -24.19 -10.32
CA GLU A 249 -9.59 -25.23 -10.64
C GLU A 249 -8.13 -24.78 -10.48
N SER A 250 -7.86 -23.47 -10.55
CA SER A 250 -6.50 -22.94 -10.42
C SER A 250 -5.91 -23.11 -9.01
N GLY A 251 -6.73 -23.34 -7.98
CA GLY A 251 -6.28 -23.34 -6.57
C GLY A 251 -5.92 -21.97 -6.00
N GLU A 252 -5.53 -21.01 -6.84
CA GLU A 252 -5.01 -19.70 -6.43
C GLU A 252 -6.08 -18.66 -6.04
N ARG A 253 -7.36 -18.97 -6.20
CA ARG A 253 -8.45 -18.00 -6.01
C ARG A 253 -8.54 -17.44 -4.58
N VAL A 254 -8.39 -18.29 -3.57
CA VAL A 254 -8.42 -17.88 -2.16
C VAL A 254 -7.10 -17.22 -1.76
N SER A 255 -5.98 -17.71 -2.30
CA SER A 255 -4.66 -17.12 -2.09
C SER A 255 -4.64 -15.66 -2.56
N LEU A 256 -5.04 -15.41 -3.82
CA LEU A 256 -5.13 -14.08 -4.42
C LEU A 256 -6.03 -13.12 -3.61
N SER A 257 -7.20 -13.59 -3.14
CA SER A 257 -8.12 -12.75 -2.39
C SER A 257 -7.56 -12.33 -1.02
N ILE A 258 -6.85 -13.23 -0.34
CA ILE A 258 -6.16 -12.94 0.92
C ILE A 258 -4.97 -11.99 0.68
N THR A 259 -4.17 -12.20 -0.37
CA THR A 259 -3.04 -11.32 -0.70
C THR A 259 -3.50 -9.90 -0.99
N ILE A 260 -4.59 -9.71 -1.75
CA ILE A 260 -5.17 -8.39 -2.02
C ILE A 260 -5.63 -7.73 -0.71
N LEU A 261 -6.34 -8.47 0.15
CA LEU A 261 -6.80 -7.96 1.44
C LEU A 261 -5.63 -7.50 2.34
N LEU A 262 -4.57 -8.32 2.45
CA LEU A 262 -3.40 -8.01 3.27
C LEU A 262 -2.61 -6.82 2.72
N SER A 263 -2.38 -6.80 1.39
CA SER A 263 -1.70 -5.68 0.72
C SER A 263 -2.46 -4.38 0.94
N TYR A 264 -3.78 -4.43 0.86
CA TYR A 264 -4.64 -3.29 1.11
C TYR A 264 -4.63 -2.82 2.57
N ALA A 265 -4.61 -3.75 3.53
CA ALA A 265 -4.51 -3.44 4.96
C ALA A 265 -3.20 -2.69 5.27
N ILE A 266 -2.07 -3.15 4.73
CA ILE A 266 -0.77 -2.48 4.88
C ILE A 266 -0.83 -1.08 4.26
N PHE A 267 -1.39 -0.96 3.05
CA PHE A 267 -1.51 0.32 2.38
C PHE A 267 -2.38 1.32 3.17
N LEU A 268 -3.52 0.88 3.72
CA LEU A 268 -4.36 1.70 4.60
C LEU A 268 -3.57 2.18 5.83
N THR A 269 -2.79 1.31 6.48
CA THR A 269 -1.99 1.72 7.65
C THR A 269 -0.93 2.77 7.32
N LEU A 270 -0.29 2.66 6.15
CA LEU A 270 0.69 3.66 5.69
C LEU A 270 0.02 5.01 5.44
N VAL A 271 -1.11 5.03 4.76
CA VAL A 271 -1.85 6.27 4.47
C VAL A 271 -2.40 6.90 5.75
N SER A 272 -2.94 6.10 6.67
CA SER A 272 -3.47 6.61 7.94
C SER A 272 -2.40 7.19 8.86
N ALA A 273 -1.14 6.76 8.74
CA ALA A 273 -0.03 7.31 9.52
C ALA A 273 0.41 8.70 9.04
N SER A 274 0.11 9.07 7.79
CA SER A 274 0.44 10.37 7.22
C SER A 274 -0.65 11.42 7.38
N ILE A 275 -1.76 11.10 8.06
CA ILE A 275 -2.93 11.97 8.22
C ILE A 275 -3.22 12.09 9.73
N PRO A 276 -3.61 13.28 10.25
CA PRO A 276 -3.94 13.44 11.65
C PRO A 276 -5.08 12.53 12.11
N THR A 277 -5.03 12.14 13.38
CA THR A 277 -6.06 11.37 14.06
C THR A 277 -7.25 12.26 14.45
N SER A 278 -8.04 12.68 13.45
CA SER A 278 -9.29 13.41 13.69
C SER A 278 -10.52 12.56 13.38
N SER A 279 -11.53 12.66 14.25
CA SER A 279 -12.86 12.05 14.06
C SER A 279 -13.91 13.05 13.56
N ASN A 280 -13.62 14.36 13.59
CA ASN A 280 -14.56 15.40 13.23
C ASN A 280 -13.86 16.58 12.54
N PRO A 281 -13.95 16.71 11.20
CA PRO A 281 -14.55 15.76 10.25
C PRO A 281 -13.61 14.59 9.91
N MET A 282 -14.17 13.40 9.63
CA MET A 282 -13.38 12.29 9.10
C MET A 282 -13.00 12.53 7.63
N CYS A 283 -11.82 12.05 7.23
CA CYS A 283 -11.34 12.13 5.85
C CYS A 283 -12.12 11.21 4.90
N THR A 284 -12.70 11.78 3.84
CA THR A 284 -13.49 11.03 2.85
C THR A 284 -12.67 9.90 2.20
N LEU A 285 -11.39 10.15 1.87
CA LEU A 285 -10.52 9.13 1.28
C LEU A 285 -10.34 7.92 2.20
N LEU A 286 -10.06 8.15 3.49
CA LEU A 286 -9.93 7.06 4.47
C LEU A 286 -11.23 6.29 4.64
N THR A 287 -12.39 6.97 4.63
CA THR A 287 -13.69 6.28 4.69
C THR A 287 -13.93 5.38 3.48
N VAL A 288 -13.59 5.83 2.26
CA VAL A 288 -13.65 5.02 1.04
C VAL A 288 -12.70 3.84 1.15
N MET A 289 -11.50 4.05 1.69
CA MET A 289 -10.55 2.96 1.86
C MET A 289 -11.06 1.90 2.85
N ILE A 290 -11.63 2.32 3.98
CA ILE A 290 -12.24 1.41 4.94
C ILE A 290 -13.45 0.67 4.34
N ALA A 291 -14.22 1.29 3.45
CA ALA A 291 -15.27 0.58 2.73
C ALA A 291 -14.70 -0.49 1.78
N ILE A 292 -13.60 -0.18 1.08
CA ILE A 292 -12.94 -1.14 0.18
C ILE A 292 -12.39 -2.33 0.95
N ILE A 293 -11.74 -2.15 2.11
CA ILE A 293 -11.22 -3.28 2.89
C ILE A 293 -12.37 -4.17 3.42
N ALA A 294 -13.50 -3.58 3.82
CA ALA A 294 -14.68 -4.33 4.24
C ALA A 294 -15.25 -5.15 3.09
N ILE A 295 -15.33 -4.58 1.88
CA ILE A 295 -15.74 -5.28 0.67
C ILE A 295 -14.76 -6.41 0.33
N SER A 296 -13.45 -6.18 0.39
CA SER A 296 -12.44 -7.23 0.21
C SER A 296 -12.62 -8.39 1.20
N GLY A 297 -12.95 -8.09 2.46
CA GLY A 297 -13.26 -9.11 3.47
C GLY A 297 -14.49 -9.97 3.09
N LEU A 298 -15.56 -9.33 2.60
CA LEU A 298 -16.74 -10.03 2.08
C LEU A 298 -16.42 -10.88 0.84
N ILE A 299 -15.54 -10.40 -0.04
CA ILE A 299 -15.07 -11.14 -1.22
C ILE A 299 -14.27 -12.39 -0.81
N VAL A 300 -13.40 -12.29 0.21
CA VAL A 300 -12.70 -13.44 0.77
C VAL A 300 -13.71 -14.49 1.27
N LEU A 301 -14.69 -14.09 2.07
CA LEU A 301 -15.75 -15.00 2.54
C LEU A 301 -16.53 -15.63 1.38
N GLY A 302 -16.92 -14.84 0.38
CA GLY A 302 -17.59 -15.33 -0.83
C GLY A 302 -16.72 -16.30 -1.63
N SER A 303 -15.41 -16.06 -1.71
CA SER A 303 -14.47 -16.95 -2.39
C SER A 303 -14.37 -18.31 -1.69
N ILE A 304 -14.29 -18.34 -0.36
CA ILE A 304 -14.27 -19.57 0.45
C ILE A 304 -15.57 -20.36 0.24
N VAL A 305 -16.72 -19.69 0.30
CA VAL A 305 -18.03 -20.32 0.07
C VAL A 305 -18.13 -20.86 -1.35
N SER A 306 -17.64 -20.14 -2.36
CA SER A 306 -17.68 -20.59 -3.76
C SER A 306 -16.83 -21.84 -4.01
N VAL A 307 -15.65 -21.93 -3.40
CA VAL A 307 -14.79 -23.12 -3.45
C VAL A 307 -15.48 -24.30 -2.76
N ARG A 308 -16.07 -24.05 -1.58
CA ARG A 308 -16.84 -25.08 -0.86
C ARG A 308 -18.09 -25.51 -1.61
N LYS A 309 -18.80 -24.61 -2.31
CA LYS A 309 -20.00 -24.95 -3.07
C LYS A 309 -19.66 -25.77 -4.31
N LYS A 310 -18.54 -25.51 -4.99
CA LYS A 310 -18.05 -26.41 -6.06
C LYS A 310 -17.65 -27.77 -5.51
N SER A 311 -16.98 -27.81 -4.36
CA SER A 311 -16.70 -29.07 -3.65
C SER A 311 -17.99 -29.78 -3.18
N PHE A 312 -19.03 -29.01 -2.82
CA PHE A 312 -20.33 -29.52 -2.37
C PHE A 312 -21.25 -29.93 -3.53
N GLU A 313 -21.18 -29.29 -4.70
CA GLU A 313 -21.85 -29.77 -5.92
C GLU A 313 -21.16 -31.04 -6.44
N ILE A 314 -19.84 -31.17 -6.30
CA ILE A 314 -19.12 -32.44 -6.53
C ILE A 314 -19.56 -33.50 -5.50
N PHE A 315 -19.72 -33.14 -4.23
CA PHE A 315 -20.16 -34.06 -3.17
C PHE A 315 -21.64 -34.47 -3.28
N ILE A 316 -22.52 -33.54 -3.68
CA ILE A 316 -23.95 -33.79 -3.90
C ILE A 316 -24.17 -34.59 -5.18
N ASP A 317 -23.38 -34.39 -6.25
CA ASP A 317 -23.49 -35.25 -7.43
C ASP A 317 -23.08 -36.70 -7.09
N ILE A 318 -22.12 -36.92 -6.18
CA ILE A 318 -21.79 -38.26 -5.67
C ILE A 318 -22.95 -38.87 -4.88
N GLN A 319 -23.53 -38.15 -3.90
CA GLN A 319 -24.63 -38.68 -3.08
C GLN A 319 -25.98 -38.79 -3.82
N LEU A 320 -26.31 -37.86 -4.73
CA LEU A 320 -27.52 -37.94 -5.53
C LEU A 320 -27.42 -39.03 -6.60
N ARG A 321 -26.22 -39.35 -7.10
CA ARG A 321 -26.01 -40.50 -7.98
C ARG A 321 -26.25 -41.83 -7.28
N ASP A 322 -25.93 -41.96 -5.98
CA ASP A 322 -26.28 -43.13 -5.17
C ASP A 322 -27.80 -43.26 -4.95
N ILE A 323 -28.50 -42.14 -4.76
CA ILE A 323 -29.97 -42.12 -4.60
C ILE A 323 -30.67 -42.42 -5.94
N PHE A 324 -30.24 -41.81 -7.04
CA PHE A 324 -30.80 -42.08 -8.37
C PHE A 324 -30.44 -43.48 -8.90
N TYR A 325 -29.27 -44.02 -8.55
CA TYR A 325 -28.89 -45.41 -8.85
C TYR A 325 -29.77 -46.41 -8.10
N ASN A 326 -30.06 -46.17 -6.81
CA ASN A 326 -30.97 -47.01 -6.03
C ASN A 326 -32.44 -46.89 -6.49
N ILE A 327 -32.89 -45.71 -6.94
CA ILE A 327 -34.23 -45.53 -7.53
C ILE A 327 -34.33 -46.18 -8.92
N ARG A 328 -33.26 -46.18 -9.73
CA ARG A 328 -33.21 -46.95 -10.99
C ARG A 328 -33.18 -48.46 -10.75
N LYS A 329 -32.46 -48.95 -9.73
CA LYS A 329 -32.44 -50.37 -9.36
C LYS A 329 -33.83 -50.87 -8.89
N SER A 330 -34.62 -50.01 -8.25
CA SER A 330 -36.02 -50.30 -7.89
C SER A 330 -36.97 -50.39 -9.10
N LYS A 331 -36.72 -49.61 -10.17
CA LYS A 331 -37.53 -49.64 -11.40
C LYS A 331 -37.12 -50.72 -12.41
N VAL A 332 -35.88 -51.21 -12.39
CA VAL A 332 -35.38 -52.22 -13.36
C VAL A 332 -35.88 -53.65 -13.04
N THR A 333 -36.31 -53.94 -11.81
CA THR A 333 -36.96 -55.24 -11.49
C THR A 333 -38.42 -55.31 -11.94
N ARG A 334 -39.02 -54.20 -12.41
CA ARG A 334 -40.44 -54.13 -12.80
C ARG A 334 -40.68 -53.94 -14.31
N LEU A 335 -39.62 -53.94 -15.12
CA LEU A 335 -39.68 -53.86 -16.60
C LEU A 335 -38.89 -54.99 -17.28
N LYS A 336 -38.98 -56.22 -16.74
CA LYS A 336 -38.84 -57.47 -17.51
C LYS A 336 -40.23 -58.03 -17.82
N LYS A 337 -41.03 -57.27 -18.56
CA LYS A 337 -42.20 -57.78 -19.28
C LYS A 337 -42.51 -56.80 -20.40
N MET A 338 -42.56 -57.33 -21.63
CA MET A 338 -42.91 -56.69 -22.90
C MET A 338 -41.77 -56.01 -23.69
N ASN A 339 -41.17 -56.87 -24.52
CA ASN A 339 -40.93 -56.73 -25.97
C ASN A 339 -40.14 -55.54 -26.52
N GLU A 340 -39.02 -55.92 -27.15
CA GLU A 340 -38.73 -55.71 -28.58
C GLU A 340 -39.40 -54.49 -29.23
N LEU A 341 -38.63 -53.44 -29.46
CA LEU A 341 -38.63 -52.76 -30.75
C LEU A 341 -37.28 -52.07 -30.96
N ASN A 342 -36.66 -52.37 -32.09
CA ASN A 342 -35.48 -51.71 -32.62
C ASN A 342 -35.61 -50.20 -32.58
N THR A 343 -34.64 -49.53 -31.95
CA THR A 343 -34.13 -48.24 -32.45
C THR A 343 -32.66 -48.14 -32.09
N ASN A 344 -31.84 -48.28 -33.13
CA ASN A 344 -30.45 -47.85 -33.18
C ASN A 344 -30.36 -46.39 -32.74
N ILE A 345 -29.84 -46.14 -31.55
CA ILE A 345 -29.23 -44.86 -31.19
C ILE A 345 -27.74 -45.14 -31.22
N SER A 346 -27.10 -44.60 -32.26
CA SER A 346 -25.67 -44.47 -32.43
C SER A 346 -25.01 -44.07 -31.10
N ASN A 347 -24.25 -45.01 -30.55
CA ASN A 347 -23.25 -44.75 -29.53
C ASN A 347 -22.20 -43.83 -30.15
N ASP A 348 -22.35 -42.53 -29.93
CA ASP A 348 -21.34 -41.53 -30.26
C ASP A 348 -20.83 -40.83 -28.99
N LEU A 349 -20.71 -41.61 -27.91
CA LEU A 349 -19.71 -41.34 -26.89
C LEU A 349 -18.47 -42.14 -27.26
N ASP A 350 -17.44 -41.44 -27.73
CA ASP A 350 -16.05 -41.90 -27.82
C ASP A 350 -15.64 -42.57 -26.51
N LYS A 351 -15.92 -43.86 -26.43
CA LYS A 351 -15.38 -44.79 -25.45
C LYS A 351 -13.93 -45.05 -25.81
N GLU A 352 -13.16 -45.29 -24.75
CA GLU A 352 -11.84 -45.95 -24.73
C GLU A 352 -10.63 -45.03 -24.79
N THR A 353 -9.94 -44.86 -23.66
CA THR A 353 -8.71 -45.65 -23.38
C THR A 353 -8.08 -45.31 -22.01
N TYR A 354 -8.70 -45.67 -20.88
CA TYR A 354 -8.03 -45.99 -19.60
C TYR A 354 -9.04 -46.79 -18.78
N ARG A 355 -8.66 -47.90 -18.15
CA ARG A 355 -9.65 -48.70 -17.38
C ARG A 355 -9.14 -49.37 -16.13
N TYR A 356 -7.85 -49.32 -15.78
CA TYR A 356 -7.38 -49.98 -14.56
C TYR A 356 -6.68 -48.99 -13.65
N ALA A 357 -7.20 -48.81 -12.44
CA ALA A 357 -6.45 -48.10 -11.41
C ALA A 357 -5.32 -49.00 -10.90
N ALA A 358 -4.18 -48.37 -10.63
CA ALA A 358 -2.99 -49.02 -10.09
C ALA A 358 -2.30 -48.08 -9.09
N GLY A 359 -1.68 -48.63 -8.06
CA GLY A 359 -1.07 -47.84 -7.00
C GLY A 359 -0.16 -48.67 -6.10
N GLN A 360 0.04 -48.19 -4.88
CA GLN A 360 0.81 -48.87 -3.85
C GLN A 360 0.01 -50.00 -3.19
N SER A 361 0.71 -51.04 -2.71
CA SER A 361 0.12 -52.12 -1.90
C SER A 361 -0.45 -51.61 -0.57
N TYR A 362 -1.61 -52.14 -0.16
CA TYR A 362 -2.23 -51.87 1.14
C TYR A 362 -1.38 -52.35 2.33
N THR A 363 -0.44 -53.29 2.14
CA THR A 363 0.45 -53.74 3.23
C THR A 363 1.56 -52.73 3.52
N HIS A 364 1.71 -51.68 2.72
CA HIS A 364 2.75 -50.66 2.85
C HIS A 364 2.23 -49.38 3.55
N ILE A 365 1.38 -49.51 4.59
CA ILE A 365 0.72 -48.37 5.26
C ILE A 365 1.68 -47.59 6.17
N GLY A 366 1.65 -46.26 5.99
CA GLY A 366 2.26 -45.24 6.85
C GLY A 366 1.53 -45.02 8.16
N TYR A 367 1.77 -45.89 9.14
CA TYR A 367 1.65 -45.58 10.56
C TYR A 367 2.95 -46.03 11.25
N SER A 368 3.83 -45.07 11.54
CA SER A 368 5.13 -45.26 12.20
C SER A 368 6.18 -46.09 11.42
N THR A 369 7.02 -45.37 10.65
CA THR A 369 8.46 -45.66 10.45
C THR A 369 8.93 -47.05 9.97
N ARG A 370 8.20 -47.77 9.08
CA ARG A 370 8.92 -48.80 8.30
C ARG A 370 8.48 -49.15 6.89
N TYR A 371 7.31 -48.72 6.38
CA TYR A 371 7.02 -48.87 4.95
C TYR A 371 6.21 -47.69 4.38
N VAL A 372 6.84 -46.84 3.55
CA VAL A 372 6.17 -45.79 2.77
C VAL A 372 6.62 -45.93 1.31
N GLY A 373 5.67 -46.03 0.38
CA GLY A 373 5.89 -46.15 -1.05
C GLY A 373 5.22 -44.99 -1.81
N PRO A 374 5.02 -45.13 -3.13
CA PRO A 374 4.50 -44.03 -3.93
C PRO A 374 3.02 -43.75 -3.66
N ALA A 375 2.67 -42.49 -3.35
CA ALA A 375 1.36 -42.16 -2.76
C ALA A 375 0.23 -41.92 -3.78
N ASN A 376 0.53 -41.72 -5.06
CA ASN A 376 -0.48 -41.40 -6.08
C ASN A 376 -1.00 -42.64 -6.82
N THR A 377 -2.31 -42.68 -7.11
CA THR A 377 -2.94 -43.70 -7.96
C THR A 377 -2.78 -43.34 -9.44
N LEU A 378 -2.36 -44.30 -10.25
CA LEU A 378 -2.22 -44.19 -11.70
C LEU A 378 -3.37 -44.89 -12.43
N CYS A 379 -3.63 -44.42 -13.64
CA CYS A 379 -4.66 -44.97 -14.52
C CYS A 379 -4.00 -45.63 -15.73
N LEU A 380 -4.03 -46.96 -15.74
CA LEU A 380 -3.40 -47.78 -16.75
C LEU A 380 -4.33 -48.00 -17.95
N PRO A 381 -3.76 -48.06 -19.18
CA PRO A 381 -4.49 -48.32 -20.41
C PRO A 381 -4.94 -49.78 -20.53
N ASN A 382 -5.72 -50.13 -21.56
CA ASN A 382 -6.06 -51.55 -21.83
C ASN A 382 -5.01 -52.24 -22.71
N ASP A 383 -4.28 -51.43 -23.47
CA ASP A 383 -3.32 -51.79 -24.50
C ASP A 383 -1.92 -51.30 -24.10
N PRO A 384 -1.31 -51.88 -23.04
CA PRO A 384 0.00 -51.45 -22.61
C PRO A 384 1.09 -51.85 -23.60
N GLU A 385 2.04 -50.95 -23.82
CA GLU A 385 3.26 -51.18 -24.61
C GLU A 385 4.42 -51.36 -23.62
N LEU A 386 4.42 -52.48 -22.89
CA LEU A 386 5.41 -52.78 -21.84
C LEU A 386 6.80 -53.09 -22.42
N SER A 387 7.84 -52.85 -21.62
CA SER A 387 9.20 -53.22 -21.97
C SER A 387 9.38 -54.74 -22.03
N SER A 388 10.17 -55.24 -23.00
CA SER A 388 10.60 -56.64 -23.09
C SER A 388 11.67 -57.02 -22.05
N ILE A 389 12.07 -56.11 -21.17
CA ILE A 389 13.05 -56.33 -20.10
C ILE A 389 12.34 -56.80 -18.83
N SER A 390 12.72 -57.97 -18.31
CA SER A 390 12.29 -58.47 -16.99
C SER A 390 13.21 -57.91 -15.90
N ILE A 391 12.64 -57.38 -14.82
CA ILE A 391 13.36 -56.89 -13.65
C ILE A 391 13.45 -58.03 -12.64
N THR A 392 14.65 -58.42 -12.22
CA THR A 392 14.85 -59.51 -11.24
C THR A 392 14.67 -59.06 -9.80
N SER A 393 14.88 -57.78 -9.50
CA SER A 393 14.54 -57.13 -8.23
C SER A 393 14.16 -55.66 -8.48
N SER A 394 12.97 -55.26 -8.03
CA SER A 394 12.50 -53.89 -8.16
C SER A 394 12.29 -53.28 -6.79
N TRP A 395 13.04 -52.23 -6.48
CA TRP A 395 12.89 -51.44 -5.26
C TRP A 395 11.71 -50.46 -5.33
N SER A 396 10.96 -50.46 -6.44
CA SER A 396 9.67 -49.79 -6.61
C SER A 396 8.69 -50.72 -7.35
N LEU A 397 7.43 -50.78 -6.88
CA LEU A 397 6.41 -51.68 -7.39
C LEU A 397 5.08 -50.96 -7.61
N LEU A 398 4.41 -51.30 -8.71
CA LEU A 398 3.06 -50.85 -9.04
C LEU A 398 2.10 -52.05 -9.00
N PHE A 399 1.06 -51.93 -8.17
CA PHE A 399 0.03 -52.96 -7.95
C PHE A 399 -1.29 -52.52 -8.59
N GLY A 400 -2.09 -53.48 -9.07
CA GLY A 400 -3.49 -53.17 -9.41
C GLY A 400 -4.31 -52.84 -8.17
N THR A 401 -5.45 -52.18 -8.37
CA THR A 401 -6.40 -51.88 -7.29
C THR A 401 -7.66 -52.72 -7.40
N GLU A 402 -8.15 -53.21 -6.26
CA GLU A 402 -9.42 -53.91 -6.10
C GLU A 402 -10.30 -53.23 -5.05
N TYR A 403 -11.61 -53.48 -5.10
CA TYR A 403 -12.51 -53.07 -4.02
C TYR A 403 -12.44 -54.10 -2.88
N GLU A 404 -12.17 -53.66 -1.66
CA GLU A 404 -12.15 -54.55 -0.47
C GLU A 404 -13.55 -55.13 -0.14
N LYS A 405 -14.62 -54.39 -0.44
CA LYS A 405 -15.99 -54.77 -0.09
C LYS A 405 -16.98 -54.36 -1.17
N ASN A 406 -18.17 -54.94 -1.10
CA ASN A 406 -19.33 -54.61 -1.94
C ASN A 406 -19.96 -53.22 -1.65
N GLU A 407 -19.18 -52.27 -1.13
CA GLU A 407 -19.66 -50.94 -0.73
C GLU A 407 -19.88 -50.02 -1.94
N PHE A 408 -19.09 -50.20 -3.01
CA PHE A 408 -19.15 -49.34 -4.19
C PHE A 408 -20.02 -49.92 -5.32
N ALA A 409 -20.17 -51.25 -5.41
CA ALA A 409 -21.13 -51.90 -6.28
C ALA A 409 -21.53 -53.30 -5.75
N PRO A 410 -22.72 -53.82 -6.13
CA PRO A 410 -23.10 -55.19 -5.81
C PRO A 410 -22.10 -56.17 -6.43
N ASP A 411 -21.69 -57.19 -5.67
CA ASP A 411 -20.70 -58.18 -6.08
C ASP A 411 -19.37 -57.56 -6.57
N SER A 412 -19.00 -56.38 -6.06
CA SER A 412 -17.75 -55.70 -6.41
C SER A 412 -16.56 -56.05 -5.53
N ALA A 413 -16.77 -56.74 -4.40
CA ALA A 413 -15.69 -57.21 -3.55
C ALA A 413 -14.67 -58.01 -4.38
N ASP A 414 -13.40 -57.70 -4.17
CA ASP A 414 -12.25 -58.26 -4.87
C ASP A 414 -12.22 -58.01 -6.39
N ASN A 415 -13.10 -57.14 -6.91
CA ASN A 415 -13.09 -56.75 -8.32
C ASN A 415 -12.27 -55.49 -8.57
N ASN A 416 -11.71 -55.41 -9.77
CA ASN A 416 -10.84 -54.31 -10.22
C ASN A 416 -11.54 -52.95 -10.22
N VAL A 417 -10.83 -51.93 -9.76
CA VAL A 417 -11.33 -50.55 -9.78
C VAL A 417 -11.08 -49.92 -11.16
N PRO A 418 -12.14 -49.45 -11.87
CA PRO A 418 -11.95 -48.74 -13.12
C PRO A 418 -11.43 -47.32 -12.88
N CYS A 419 -10.53 -46.84 -13.73
CA CYS A 419 -10.16 -45.43 -13.80
C CYS A 419 -10.56 -44.80 -15.14
N ALA A 420 -10.98 -43.54 -15.12
CA ALA A 420 -11.13 -42.72 -16.31
C ALA A 420 -10.38 -41.38 -16.13
N VAL A 421 -9.74 -40.90 -17.20
CA VAL A 421 -9.15 -39.56 -17.26
C VAL A 421 -9.92 -38.74 -18.29
N CYS A 422 -10.32 -37.52 -17.94
CA CYS A 422 -11.08 -36.65 -18.84
C CYS A 422 -10.23 -36.23 -20.04
N ARG A 423 -10.74 -36.47 -21.25
CA ARG A 423 -10.15 -35.93 -22.48
C ARG A 423 -10.51 -34.45 -22.57
N ASN A 424 -9.57 -33.56 -22.25
CA ASN A 424 -9.77 -32.12 -22.44
C ASN A 424 -9.45 -31.74 -23.90
N ASN A 425 -10.39 -31.09 -24.59
CA ASN A 425 -10.24 -30.67 -25.97
C ASN A 425 -9.66 -29.25 -26.12
N HIS A 426 -9.54 -28.49 -25.02
CA HIS A 426 -9.26 -27.04 -25.07
C HIS A 426 -8.09 -26.57 -24.18
N ALA A 427 -7.33 -27.47 -23.55
CA ALA A 427 -6.20 -27.07 -22.71
C ALA A 427 -4.84 -27.48 -23.31
N SER A 428 -3.89 -26.55 -23.28
CA SER A 428 -2.46 -26.73 -23.61
C SER A 428 -1.69 -27.52 -22.54
N SER A 429 -2.36 -28.46 -21.86
CA SER A 429 -1.77 -29.28 -20.78
C SER A 429 -1.20 -30.57 -21.35
N SER A 430 0.05 -30.89 -21.03
CA SER A 430 0.63 -32.21 -21.26
C SER A 430 0.06 -33.25 -20.28
N ILE A 431 -0.25 -34.46 -20.75
CA ILE A 431 -0.68 -35.59 -19.93
C ILE A 431 0.38 -36.69 -19.98
N MET A 432 0.64 -37.33 -18.83
CA MET A 432 1.48 -38.53 -18.75
C MET A 432 0.59 -39.78 -18.85
N ILE A 433 0.92 -40.66 -19.78
CA ILE A 433 0.26 -41.95 -20.00
C ILE A 433 1.19 -43.07 -19.50
N PRO A 434 0.92 -43.68 -18.35
CA PRO A 434 1.70 -44.81 -17.85
C PRO A 434 1.35 -46.10 -18.60
N GLY A 435 2.33 -46.98 -18.78
CA GLY A 435 2.19 -48.27 -19.47
C GLY A 435 2.27 -48.22 -21.00
N ARG A 436 2.55 -47.07 -21.63
CA ARG A 436 2.77 -46.93 -23.09
C ARG A 436 4.06 -46.20 -23.41
N HIS A 437 4.61 -46.37 -24.61
CA HIS A 437 5.74 -45.59 -25.10
C HIS A 437 5.35 -44.65 -26.25
N SER A 438 4.09 -44.68 -26.70
CA SER A 438 3.54 -43.84 -27.76
C SER A 438 2.18 -43.22 -27.39
N CYS A 439 1.92 -42.02 -27.88
CA CYS A 439 0.66 -41.31 -27.67
C CYS A 439 -0.48 -41.87 -28.56
N TYR A 440 -1.72 -41.73 -28.09
CA TYR A 440 -2.90 -42.06 -28.90
C TYR A 440 -3.07 -41.11 -30.10
N SER A 441 -3.86 -41.56 -31.09
CA SER A 441 -4.15 -40.76 -32.28
C SER A 441 -4.75 -39.39 -31.93
N GLY A 442 -4.23 -38.34 -32.57
CA GLY A 442 -4.61 -36.95 -32.30
C GLY A 442 -3.86 -36.27 -31.15
N TRP A 443 -2.89 -36.94 -30.53
CA TRP A 443 -1.97 -36.35 -29.57
C TRP A 443 -0.55 -36.29 -30.16
N MET A 444 0.20 -35.25 -29.77
CA MET A 444 1.61 -35.08 -30.10
C MET A 444 2.44 -35.65 -28.96
N GLN A 445 3.42 -36.50 -29.28
CA GLN A 445 4.38 -37.00 -28.30
C GLN A 445 5.44 -35.95 -28.02
N GLU A 446 5.60 -35.59 -26.75
CA GLU A 446 6.67 -34.70 -26.28
C GLU A 446 7.94 -35.51 -26.00
N TYR A 447 7.83 -36.55 -25.15
CA TYR A 447 8.89 -37.52 -24.90
C TYR A 447 8.32 -38.85 -24.39
N ASN A 448 9.12 -39.92 -24.47
CA ASN A 448 8.79 -41.23 -23.90
C ASN A 448 9.88 -41.72 -22.95
N GLY A 449 9.49 -42.59 -22.04
CA GLY A 449 10.28 -42.85 -20.86
C GLY A 449 9.95 -44.13 -20.13
N ILE A 450 10.60 -44.27 -18.98
CA ILE A 450 10.41 -45.35 -18.02
C ILE A 450 9.79 -44.73 -16.76
N LEU A 451 8.76 -45.39 -16.23
CA LEU A 451 8.13 -44.97 -15.00
C LEU A 451 9.09 -45.20 -13.83
N ALA A 452 9.33 -44.17 -13.02
CA ALA A 452 10.21 -44.21 -11.87
C ALA A 452 9.49 -43.67 -10.63
N SER A 453 9.91 -44.14 -9.46
CA SER A 453 9.48 -43.60 -8.16
C SER A 453 10.54 -43.84 -7.10
N GLY A 454 10.32 -43.34 -5.89
CA GLY A 454 11.19 -43.60 -4.75
C GLY A 454 11.14 -45.05 -4.27
N HIS A 455 12.05 -45.37 -3.34
CA HIS A 455 12.22 -46.69 -2.76
C HIS A 455 10.98 -47.12 -1.97
N ILE A 456 10.62 -48.39 -2.09
CA ILE A 456 9.56 -49.01 -1.31
C ILE A 456 10.04 -49.15 0.15
N GLY A 457 9.57 -48.28 1.03
CA GLY A 457 9.81 -48.38 2.46
C GLY A 457 10.66 -47.29 3.12
N ILE A 458 11.07 -46.26 2.37
CA ILE A 458 11.90 -45.16 2.91
C ILE A 458 11.08 -43.88 3.03
N THR A 459 10.63 -43.30 1.92
CA THR A 459 9.90 -42.03 1.87
C THR A 459 8.78 -42.06 0.82
N ALA A 460 7.70 -41.31 1.08
CA ALA A 460 6.64 -41.12 0.09
C ALA A 460 7.20 -40.39 -1.15
N SER A 461 6.90 -40.92 -2.32
CA SER A 461 7.27 -40.33 -3.61
C SER A 461 6.08 -40.37 -4.58
N SER A 462 6.14 -39.61 -5.65
CA SER A 462 5.17 -39.74 -6.75
C SER A 462 5.74 -40.62 -7.86
N TYR A 463 4.87 -41.31 -8.59
CA TYR A 463 5.24 -41.90 -9.87
C TYR A 463 5.50 -40.78 -10.90
N ILE A 464 6.69 -40.78 -11.49
CA ILE A 464 7.10 -39.83 -12.53
C ILE A 464 7.58 -40.56 -13.79
N CYS A 465 7.46 -39.91 -14.94
CA CYS A 465 7.96 -40.43 -16.20
C CYS A 465 9.36 -39.89 -16.50
N MET A 466 10.38 -40.73 -16.35
CA MET A 466 11.77 -40.37 -16.67
C MET A 466 12.08 -40.69 -18.13
N ASP A 467 12.76 -39.80 -18.83
CA ASP A 467 13.14 -40.02 -20.23
C ASP A 467 13.91 -41.34 -20.42
N THR A 468 13.76 -41.95 -21.60
CA THR A 468 14.44 -43.21 -21.94
C THR A 468 15.97 -43.05 -21.98
N ASN A 469 16.46 -41.84 -22.24
CA ASN A 469 17.86 -41.45 -22.23
C ASN A 469 18.12 -40.43 -21.10
N PRO A 470 18.16 -40.86 -19.83
CA PRO A 470 18.38 -39.94 -18.73
C PRO A 470 19.79 -39.33 -18.81
N GLU A 471 19.86 -38.00 -18.80
CA GLU A 471 21.12 -37.26 -18.68
C GLU A 471 21.48 -37.08 -17.19
N TYR A 472 22.78 -37.06 -16.89
CA TYR A 472 23.31 -36.75 -15.57
C TYR A 472 24.33 -35.63 -15.64
N ILE A 473 24.45 -34.86 -14.56
CA ILE A 473 25.41 -33.75 -14.46
C ILE A 473 26.71 -34.30 -13.88
N SER A 474 27.83 -34.15 -14.59
CA SER A 474 29.13 -34.70 -14.19
C SER A 474 29.76 -34.02 -12.95
N SER A 475 29.21 -32.89 -12.49
CA SER A 475 29.62 -32.22 -11.25
C SER A 475 28.68 -32.58 -10.09
N GLY A 476 28.87 -33.76 -9.49
CA GLY A 476 28.00 -34.20 -8.38
C GLY A 476 28.18 -35.64 -7.92
N GLU A 477 29.33 -36.27 -8.16
CA GLU A 477 29.57 -37.67 -7.79
C GLU A 477 29.83 -37.81 -6.27
N LYS A 478 28.76 -37.69 -5.47
CA LYS A 478 28.80 -37.96 -4.04
C LYS A 478 27.61 -38.81 -3.64
N ASN A 479 27.88 -39.97 -3.05
CA ASN A 479 26.84 -40.85 -2.55
C ASN A 479 26.35 -40.35 -1.18
N GLU A 480 25.25 -39.59 -1.15
CA GLU A 480 24.62 -39.08 0.07
C GLU A 480 23.24 -39.68 0.35
N ASP A 481 22.75 -40.57 -0.53
CA ASP A 481 21.45 -41.27 -0.40
C ASP A 481 20.25 -40.33 -0.11
N GLY A 482 20.27 -39.09 -0.61
CA GLY A 482 19.26 -38.06 -0.30
C GLY A 482 17.87 -38.30 -0.91
N HIS A 483 17.74 -38.19 -2.24
CA HIS A 483 16.49 -38.44 -2.97
C HIS A 483 16.72 -39.40 -4.14
N LEU A 484 16.28 -40.64 -3.97
CA LEU A 484 16.59 -41.75 -4.88
C LEU A 484 15.38 -42.09 -5.76
N PHE A 485 15.63 -42.44 -7.02
CA PHE A 485 14.63 -42.93 -7.95
C PHE A 485 14.98 -44.34 -8.42
N TYR A 486 13.96 -45.20 -8.47
CA TYR A 486 14.03 -46.58 -8.90
C TYR A 486 13.02 -46.82 -10.01
N VAL A 487 13.39 -47.70 -10.94
CA VAL A 487 12.51 -48.16 -12.01
C VAL A 487 11.31 -48.89 -11.40
N VAL A 488 10.11 -48.58 -11.87
CA VAL A 488 8.87 -49.20 -11.41
C VAL A 488 8.65 -50.54 -12.12
N GLY A 489 8.56 -51.60 -11.33
CA GLY A 489 8.17 -52.94 -11.79
C GLY A 489 6.68 -53.19 -11.57
N LEU A 490 6.05 -53.91 -12.50
CA LEU A 490 4.69 -54.41 -12.28
C LEU A 490 4.71 -55.60 -11.33
N LYS A 491 3.78 -55.58 -10.36
CA LYS A 491 3.47 -56.75 -9.54
C LYS A 491 2.10 -57.31 -9.88
N TYR A 492 2.06 -58.61 -10.13
CA TYR A 492 0.84 -59.34 -10.43
C TYR A 492 -0.16 -59.31 -9.27
N GLY A 493 -1.45 -59.23 -9.61
CA GLY A 493 -2.57 -59.12 -8.67
C GLY A 493 -3.86 -58.88 -9.46
N PRO A 494 -4.69 -57.88 -9.11
CA PRO A 494 -5.93 -57.58 -9.84
C PRO A 494 -5.73 -57.06 -11.29
N LEU A 495 -4.50 -56.83 -11.77
CA LEU A 495 -4.30 -56.40 -13.15
C LEU A 495 -4.68 -57.50 -14.17
N PRO A 496 -5.36 -57.15 -15.28
CA PRO A 496 -5.83 -58.13 -16.25
C PRO A 496 -4.68 -58.77 -17.03
N CYS A 497 -4.78 -60.07 -17.22
CA CYS A 497 -3.83 -60.87 -18.00
C CYS A 497 -4.48 -61.36 -19.30
N PRO A 498 -3.74 -61.42 -20.42
CA PRO A 498 -2.26 -61.40 -20.52
C PRO A 498 -1.60 -60.02 -20.72
N SER A 499 -2.35 -58.91 -20.76
CA SER A 499 -1.79 -57.60 -21.13
C SER A 499 -0.73 -57.05 -20.14
N TYR A 500 -0.85 -57.37 -18.85
CA TYR A 500 0.13 -56.98 -17.83
C TYR A 500 0.88 -58.21 -17.31
N HIS A 501 2.22 -58.22 -17.46
CA HIS A 501 3.07 -59.32 -17.00
C HIS A 501 3.87 -58.94 -15.75
N ASP A 502 4.00 -59.89 -14.82
CA ASP A 502 4.79 -59.71 -13.59
C ASP A 502 6.25 -59.36 -13.93
N ASN A 503 6.86 -58.50 -13.12
CA ASN A 503 8.26 -58.13 -13.19
C ASN A 503 8.69 -57.44 -14.51
N ARG A 504 7.75 -56.88 -15.28
CA ARG A 504 8.08 -56.01 -16.41
C ARG A 504 8.27 -54.56 -15.96
N ARG A 505 9.16 -53.83 -16.66
CA ARG A 505 9.27 -52.37 -16.52
C ARG A 505 8.03 -51.70 -17.09
N VAL A 506 7.53 -50.70 -16.38
CA VAL A 506 6.42 -49.85 -16.84
C VAL A 506 7.00 -48.71 -17.69
N ASN A 507 6.66 -48.67 -18.97
CA ASN A 507 6.97 -47.54 -19.84
C ASN A 507 6.01 -46.37 -19.54
N CYS A 508 6.34 -45.18 -20.00
CA CYS A 508 5.44 -44.03 -19.94
C CYS A 508 5.69 -43.09 -21.14
N VAL A 509 4.69 -42.28 -21.46
CA VAL A 509 4.80 -41.27 -22.53
C VAL A 509 4.11 -39.99 -22.10
N VAL A 510 4.69 -38.84 -22.42
CA VAL A 510 4.08 -37.53 -22.18
C VAL A 510 3.58 -36.96 -23.49
N CYS A 511 2.29 -36.61 -23.50
CA CYS A 511 1.56 -36.25 -24.70
C CYS A 511 0.92 -34.87 -24.55
N SER A 512 0.96 -34.04 -25.58
CA SER A 512 0.24 -32.77 -25.66
C SER A 512 -0.83 -32.82 -26.75
N LYS A 513 -1.91 -32.06 -26.61
CA LYS A 513 -2.97 -31.99 -27.62
C LYS A 513 -2.74 -30.76 -28.50
N LYS A 514 -2.54 -30.97 -29.80
CA LYS A 514 -2.39 -29.87 -30.76
C LYS A 514 -3.75 -29.17 -30.93
N ILE A 515 -3.83 -27.89 -30.55
CA ILE A 515 -4.97 -27.05 -30.89
C ILE A 515 -4.80 -26.72 -32.38
N ASN A 516 -5.58 -27.36 -33.25
CA ASN A 516 -5.71 -26.91 -34.63
C ASN A 516 -6.38 -25.53 -34.59
N LYS A 517 -5.56 -24.47 -34.70
CA LYS A 517 -6.06 -23.13 -35.01
C LYS A 517 -6.49 -23.15 -36.49
N ASN A 518 -7.78 -23.35 -36.72
CA ASN A 518 -8.42 -22.87 -37.95
C ASN A 518 -9.01 -21.49 -37.66
#